data_AF-A0A848Z1B0-F1
#
_entry.id   AF-A0A848Z1B0-F1
#
_cell.length_a   1.000
_cell.length_b   1.000
_cell.length_c   1.000
_cell.angle_alpha   90.00
_cell.angle_beta   90.00
_cell.angle_gamma   90.00
#
_symmetry.space_group_name_H-M   'P 1'
#
loop_
_entity.id
_entity.type
_entity.pdbx_description
1 polymer ?
#
loop_
_entity_poly.entity_id
_entity_poly.type
_entity_poly.pdbx_seq_one_letter_code
_entity_poly.pdbx_strand_id
1 'polypeptide(L)'
;MRKRTTFGGLILAAIVCLAAGVLYAGTDVKDEIELNDPNYETHEKGIVVFTHKKHMDDYAKLVPELYENGCGECHHDDQGKPLVLKLGDDVQRCIECHKIPGEMPSPKDKKKKKKKVSKAEKLEYHAEALHYNCRDCHRAYKKKTKSKNAPTTCTKCHPKVAK
;
A
#
# COMPACT_ATOMS: atom_id res chain seq x y z
N MET A 1 48.25 65.88 -24.36
CA MET A 1 46.80 66.19 -24.37
C MET A 1 46.04 65.04 -23.75
N ARG A 2 45.30 65.33 -22.69
CA ARG A 2 44.57 64.38 -21.83
C ARG A 2 43.14 64.24 -22.35
N LYS A 3 42.68 63.03 -22.69
CA LYS A 3 41.25 62.71 -22.71
C LYS A 3 41.04 61.34 -22.08
N ARG A 4 40.39 61.39 -20.91
CA ARG A 4 39.80 60.26 -20.20
C ARG A 4 38.51 59.89 -20.92
N THR A 5 38.26 58.60 -21.12
CA THR A 5 36.90 58.06 -21.19
C THR A 5 36.87 56.73 -20.47
N THR A 6 35.86 56.61 -19.62
CA THR A 6 35.64 55.59 -18.60
C THR A 6 34.51 54.63 -18.99
N PHE A 7 34.52 53.45 -18.36
CA PHE A 7 33.36 52.63 -17.97
C PHE A 7 32.55 51.84 -19.02
N GLY A 8 32.24 50.59 -18.64
CA GLY A 8 31.20 49.72 -19.21
C GLY A 8 31.80 48.53 -19.96
N GLY A 9 31.89 47.30 -19.44
CA GLY A 9 30.93 46.58 -18.59
C GLY A 9 29.97 45.79 -19.49
N LEU A 10 30.26 44.51 -19.72
CA LEU A 10 29.28 43.44 -20.03
C LEU A 10 30.03 42.11 -20.26
N ILE A 11 30.26 41.37 -19.17
CA ILE A 11 30.51 39.93 -19.21
C ILE A 11 29.13 39.29 -19.42
N LEU A 12 28.82 38.87 -20.65
CA LEU A 12 27.62 38.09 -20.91
C LEU A 12 27.95 36.60 -20.68
N ALA A 13 27.91 36.18 -19.41
CA ALA A 13 27.92 34.77 -19.05
C ALA A 13 26.53 34.20 -19.37
N ALA A 14 26.38 33.58 -20.54
CA ALA A 14 25.18 32.81 -20.87
C ALA A 14 25.20 31.50 -20.06
N ILE A 15 24.70 31.57 -18.83
CA ILE A 15 24.34 30.38 -18.06
C ILE A 15 23.04 29.86 -18.68
N VAL A 16 23.17 28.93 -19.63
CA VAL A 16 22.05 28.12 -20.08
C VAL A 16 21.73 27.16 -18.93
N CYS A 17 20.78 27.54 -18.09
CA CYS A 17 20.16 26.64 -17.12
C CYS A 17 19.44 25.54 -17.89
N LEU A 18 20.14 24.44 -18.18
CA LEU A 18 19.53 23.16 -18.49
C LEU A 18 18.79 22.68 -17.25
N ALA A 19 17.52 23.08 -17.14
CA ALA A 19 16.57 22.41 -16.27
C ALA A 19 16.36 21.01 -16.84
N ALA A 20 17.24 20.08 -16.46
CA ALA A 20 16.99 18.65 -16.61
C ALA A 20 15.82 18.31 -15.66
N GLY A 21 14.60 18.50 -16.15
CA GLY A 21 13.43 17.90 -15.53
C GLY A 21 13.65 16.40 -15.55
N VAL A 22 13.96 15.82 -14.39
CA VAL A 22 13.95 14.37 -14.21
C VAL A 22 12.52 13.95 -14.48
N LEU A 23 12.27 13.34 -15.64
CA LEU A 23 11.03 12.64 -15.93
C LEU A 23 11.00 11.44 -14.97
N TYR A 24 10.42 11.63 -13.79
CA TYR A 24 10.08 10.54 -12.90
C TYR A 24 9.01 9.71 -13.62
N ALA A 25 9.42 8.57 -14.16
CA ALA A 25 8.52 7.54 -14.66
C ALA A 25 7.91 6.82 -13.45
N GLY A 26 7.02 7.51 -12.73
CA GLY A 26 6.29 6.92 -11.61
C GLY A 26 5.26 5.90 -12.08
N THR A 27 4.96 4.91 -11.25
CA THR A 27 3.87 3.96 -11.46
C THR A 27 2.53 4.66 -11.42
N ASP A 28 1.62 4.26 -12.31
CA ASP A 28 0.23 4.72 -12.27
C ASP A 28 -0.46 4.25 -10.98
N VAL A 29 -1.06 5.18 -10.24
CA VAL A 29 -1.73 4.90 -8.97
C VAL A 29 -3.21 4.74 -9.23
N LYS A 30 -3.64 3.49 -9.39
CA LYS A 30 -5.03 3.16 -9.70
C LYS A 30 -5.98 3.54 -8.57
N ASP A 31 -7.15 4.06 -8.93
CA ASP A 31 -8.23 4.38 -8.00
C ASP A 31 -8.85 3.13 -7.37
N GLU A 32 -9.02 2.09 -8.18
CA GLU A 32 -9.55 0.79 -7.79
C GLU A 32 -8.62 -0.33 -8.27
N ILE A 33 -8.46 -1.35 -7.44
CA ILE A 33 -7.57 -2.48 -7.67
C ILE A 33 -8.34 -3.76 -7.37
N GLU A 34 -8.44 -4.65 -8.35
CA GLU A 34 -8.87 -6.02 -8.08
C GLU A 34 -7.75 -6.76 -7.36
N LEU A 35 -8.02 -7.29 -6.17
CA LEU A 35 -7.10 -8.17 -5.45
C LEU A 35 -7.14 -9.59 -6.04
N ASN A 36 -6.86 -9.69 -7.33
CA ASN A 36 -6.85 -10.90 -8.14
C ASN A 36 -5.43 -11.21 -8.60
N ASP A 37 -4.61 -11.73 -7.70
CA ASP A 37 -3.22 -12.05 -8.03
C ASP A 37 -3.14 -13.33 -8.88
N PRO A 38 -2.42 -13.34 -10.01
CA PRO A 38 -2.29 -14.51 -10.89
C PRO A 38 -1.65 -15.73 -10.22
N ASN A 39 -0.99 -15.57 -9.08
CA ASN A 39 -0.46 -16.72 -8.33
C ASN A 39 -1.57 -17.57 -7.68
N TYR A 40 -2.82 -17.10 -7.68
CA TYR A 40 -3.97 -17.89 -7.25
C TYR A 40 -4.52 -18.72 -8.40
N GLU A 41 -4.35 -20.04 -8.33
CA GLU A 41 -4.99 -20.96 -9.29
C GLU A 41 -6.52 -20.96 -9.15
N THR A 42 -7.01 -20.85 -7.91
CA THR A 42 -8.43 -20.79 -7.58
C THR A 42 -8.67 -19.85 -6.41
N HIS A 43 -9.88 -19.31 -6.31
CA HIS A 43 -10.30 -18.45 -5.22
C HIS A 43 -11.47 -19.08 -4.45
N GLU A 44 -11.32 -19.22 -3.13
CA GLU A 44 -12.41 -19.73 -2.26
C GLU A 44 -13.53 -18.70 -2.02
N LYS A 45 -13.24 -17.42 -2.29
CA LYS A 45 -14.12 -16.26 -2.07
C LYS A 45 -14.10 -15.36 -3.30
N GLY A 46 -15.10 -14.48 -3.41
CA GLY A 46 -15.11 -13.48 -4.47
C GLY A 46 -13.93 -12.52 -4.36
N ILE A 47 -13.45 -12.08 -5.51
CA ILE A 47 -12.38 -11.10 -5.65
C ILE A 47 -12.79 -9.80 -4.98
N VAL A 48 -11.92 -9.28 -4.13
CA VAL A 48 -12.14 -7.98 -3.47
C VAL A 48 -11.72 -6.88 -4.43
N VAL A 49 -12.61 -5.93 -4.68
CA VAL A 49 -12.26 -4.65 -5.34
C VAL A 49 -11.87 -3.67 -4.25
N PHE A 50 -10.58 -3.33 -4.21
CA PHE A 50 -10.02 -2.39 -3.25
C PHE A 50 -10.05 -0.97 -3.83
N THR A 51 -10.72 -0.06 -3.12
CA THR A 51 -10.83 1.36 -3.50
C THR A 51 -9.62 2.13 -3.00
N HIS A 52 -8.46 1.92 -3.63
CA HIS A 52 -7.17 2.48 -3.21
C HIS A 52 -7.21 4.00 -3.00
N LYS A 53 -7.80 4.76 -3.93
CA LYS A 53 -7.95 6.22 -3.81
C LYS A 53 -8.72 6.64 -2.56
N LYS A 54 -9.83 5.96 -2.25
CA LYS A 54 -10.61 6.27 -1.05
C LYS A 54 -9.84 6.00 0.23
N HIS A 55 -8.98 4.98 0.25
CA HIS A 55 -8.18 4.65 1.43
C HIS A 55 -7.10 5.69 1.69
N MET A 56 -6.39 6.16 0.66
CA MET A 56 -5.34 7.19 0.83
C MET A 56 -5.89 8.61 0.99
N ASP A 57 -7.10 8.90 0.49
CA ASP A 57 -7.67 10.25 0.55
C ASP A 57 -8.79 10.39 1.57
N ASP A 58 -9.93 9.75 1.33
CA ASP A 58 -11.17 10.01 2.07
C ASP A 58 -11.12 9.40 3.46
N TYR A 59 -10.73 8.12 3.54
CA TYR A 59 -10.75 7.34 4.77
C TYR A 59 -9.58 7.68 5.70
N ALA A 60 -8.42 8.04 5.13
CA ALA A 60 -7.27 8.56 5.87
C ALA A 60 -7.65 9.76 6.77
N LYS A 61 -8.58 10.62 6.32
CA LYS A 61 -9.02 11.81 7.05
C LYS A 61 -9.99 11.51 8.20
N LEU A 62 -10.65 10.36 8.20
CA LEU A 62 -11.68 10.04 9.19
C LEU A 62 -11.08 9.76 10.57
N VAL A 63 -9.91 9.10 10.60
CA VAL A 63 -9.17 8.80 11.82
C VAL A 63 -7.67 8.95 11.52
N PRO A 64 -7.12 10.17 11.52
CA PRO A 64 -5.74 10.43 11.10
C PRO A 64 -4.68 9.62 11.86
N GLU A 65 -4.93 9.28 13.13
CA GLU A 65 -4.04 8.41 13.92
C GLU A 65 -3.92 6.98 13.38
N LEU A 66 -4.88 6.49 12.60
CA LEU A 66 -4.78 5.19 11.92
C LEU A 66 -4.10 5.29 10.55
N TYR A 67 -3.71 6.50 10.15
CA TYR A 67 -3.06 6.80 8.87
C TYR A 67 -1.81 7.68 9.03
N GLU A 68 -1.17 7.59 10.20
CA GLU A 68 -0.06 8.47 10.57
C GLU A 68 1.19 8.25 9.72
N ASN A 69 1.39 7.02 9.21
CA ASN A 69 2.50 6.67 8.31
C ASN A 69 2.16 6.85 6.82
N GLY A 70 0.98 7.39 6.49
CA GLY A 70 0.54 7.61 5.12
C GLY A 70 0.51 6.30 4.31
N CYS A 71 1.17 6.28 3.15
CA CYS A 71 1.31 5.07 2.32
C CYS A 71 1.95 3.89 3.09
N GLY A 72 2.77 4.19 4.10
CA GLY A 72 3.46 3.23 4.94
C GLY A 72 2.55 2.39 5.85
N GLU A 73 1.28 2.78 6.03
CA GLU A 73 0.31 1.94 6.76
C GLU A 73 0.06 0.60 6.08
N CYS A 74 0.16 0.56 4.75
CA CYS A 74 -0.03 -0.66 3.97
C CYS A 74 1.28 -1.15 3.36
N HIS A 75 2.13 -0.22 2.89
CA HIS A 75 3.38 -0.56 2.23
C HIS A 75 4.51 -0.57 3.25
N HIS A 76 5.06 -1.74 3.51
CA HIS A 76 6.15 -1.94 4.46
C HIS A 76 7.31 -2.69 3.80
N ASP A 77 8.49 -2.60 4.43
CA ASP A 77 9.65 -3.40 4.04
C ASP A 77 9.55 -4.86 4.52
N ASP A 78 10.57 -5.67 4.25
CA ASP A 78 10.62 -7.08 4.63
C ASP A 78 10.68 -7.32 6.16
N GLN A 79 10.99 -6.28 6.94
CA GLN A 79 10.96 -6.29 8.40
C GLN A 79 9.63 -5.78 8.97
N GLY A 80 8.69 -5.37 8.11
CA GLY A 80 7.40 -4.81 8.51
C GLY A 80 7.48 -3.35 8.95
N LYS A 81 8.57 -2.64 8.63
CA LYS A 81 8.69 -1.21 8.88
C LYS A 81 7.93 -0.43 7.78
N PRO A 82 7.13 0.58 8.14
CA PRO A 82 6.44 1.43 7.17
C PRO A 82 7.42 2.07 6.17
N LEU A 83 7.08 2.00 4.88
CA LEU A 83 7.83 2.71 3.84
C LEU A 83 7.40 4.18 3.78
N VAL A 84 8.36 5.05 3.47
CA VAL A 84 8.10 6.48 3.24
C VAL A 84 8.00 6.69 1.74
N LEU A 85 6.77 6.64 1.22
CA LEU A 85 6.46 6.71 -0.21
C LEU A 85 5.75 8.02 -0.57
N LYS A 86 5.89 8.41 -1.83
CA LYS A 86 5.14 9.47 -2.49
C LYS A 86 4.24 8.88 -3.57
N LEU A 87 3.24 9.66 -3.98
CA LEU A 87 2.37 9.26 -5.08
C LEU A 87 3.20 9.01 -6.35
N GLY A 88 3.04 7.82 -6.92
CA GLY A 88 3.77 7.40 -8.11
C GLY A 88 5.09 6.66 -7.85
N ASP A 89 5.55 6.55 -6.59
CA ASP A 89 6.69 5.68 -6.29
C ASP A 89 6.36 4.22 -6.62
N ASP A 90 7.37 3.46 -7.06
CA ASP A 90 7.24 2.03 -7.31
C ASP A 90 6.98 1.28 -6.01
N VAL A 91 6.05 0.33 -6.06
CA VAL A 91 5.71 -0.56 -4.94
C VAL A 91 5.64 -2.02 -5.40
N GLN A 92 6.00 -2.93 -4.51
CA GLN A 92 5.93 -4.37 -4.75
C GLN A 92 4.55 -4.92 -4.38
N ARG A 93 4.13 -6.01 -5.04
CA ARG A 93 2.93 -6.74 -4.63
C ARG A 93 3.20 -7.52 -3.36
N CYS A 94 2.21 -7.57 -2.47
CA CYS A 94 2.32 -8.27 -1.19
C CYS A 94 2.75 -9.75 -1.36
N ILE A 95 2.27 -10.42 -2.42
CA ILE A 95 2.55 -11.83 -2.67
C ILE A 95 4.04 -12.11 -3.02
N GLU A 96 4.82 -11.10 -3.36
CA GLU A 96 6.25 -11.27 -3.62
C GLU A 96 7.01 -11.67 -2.34
N CYS A 97 6.53 -11.20 -1.18
CA CYS A 97 7.07 -11.55 0.14
C CYS A 97 6.17 -12.56 0.88
N HIS A 98 4.85 -12.44 0.77
CA HIS A 98 3.85 -13.34 1.36
C HIS A 98 3.46 -14.42 0.35
N LYS A 99 4.39 -15.31 0.04
CA LYS A 99 4.42 -16.11 -1.20
C LYS A 99 3.35 -17.18 -1.35
N ILE A 100 2.75 -17.66 -0.26
CA ILE A 100 1.80 -18.76 -0.31
C ILE A 100 0.39 -18.21 -0.58
N PRO A 101 -0.24 -18.50 -1.74
CA PRO A 101 -1.60 -18.06 -2.00
C PRO A 101 -2.58 -18.72 -1.01
N GLY A 102 -3.58 -17.96 -0.57
CA GLY A 102 -4.65 -18.46 0.30
C GLY A 102 -4.46 -18.19 1.78
N GLU A 103 -5.37 -18.72 2.60
CA GLU A 103 -5.32 -18.63 4.06
C GLU A 103 -4.46 -19.77 4.64
N MET A 104 -3.89 -19.55 5.83
CA MET A 104 -3.21 -20.63 6.52
C MET A 104 -4.24 -21.70 6.95
N PRO A 105 -4.01 -23.00 6.67
CA PRO A 105 -4.93 -24.05 7.06
C PRO A 105 -5.23 -24.04 8.56
N SER A 106 -6.53 -24.08 8.90
CA SER A 106 -6.96 -24.09 10.30
C SER A 106 -6.48 -25.36 11.00
N PRO A 107 -6.03 -25.31 12.28
CA PRO A 107 -5.62 -26.49 13.06
C PRO A 107 -6.72 -27.55 13.28
N LYS A 108 -7.93 -27.35 12.74
CA LYS A 108 -9.04 -28.32 12.77
C LYS A 108 -8.72 -29.59 11.98
N ASP A 109 -7.69 -29.60 11.15
CA ASP A 109 -7.04 -30.82 10.68
C ASP A 109 -6.39 -31.55 11.87
N LYS A 110 -7.17 -32.48 12.42
CA LYS A 110 -6.98 -33.16 13.73
C LYS A 110 -5.59 -33.79 13.96
N LYS A 111 -4.75 -33.93 12.92
CA LYS A 111 -3.38 -34.45 13.01
C LYS A 111 -2.32 -33.39 13.38
N LYS A 112 -2.61 -32.08 13.29
CA LYS A 112 -1.64 -30.98 13.52
C LYS A 112 -1.88 -30.16 14.79
N LYS A 113 -2.74 -30.63 15.72
CA LYS A 113 -3.13 -29.93 16.97
C LYS A 113 -2.00 -29.56 17.95
N LYS A 114 -0.73 -29.81 17.65
CA LYS A 114 0.38 -29.66 18.63
C LYS A 114 1.36 -28.51 18.35
N LYS A 115 1.37 -27.88 17.16
CA LYS A 115 2.31 -26.78 16.90
C LYS A 115 1.57 -25.44 16.98
N LYS A 116 1.93 -24.61 17.96
CA LYS A 116 1.59 -23.17 17.93
C LYS A 116 2.31 -22.59 16.73
N VAL A 117 1.57 -22.25 15.68
CA VAL A 117 2.14 -21.59 14.51
C VAL A 117 2.41 -20.13 14.85
N SER A 118 3.63 -19.69 14.61
CA SER A 118 4.07 -18.30 14.85
C SER A 118 3.36 -17.33 13.91
N LYS A 119 3.37 -16.03 14.25
CA LYS A 119 2.85 -14.99 13.36
C LYS A 119 3.65 -14.94 12.04
N ALA A 120 4.97 -15.14 12.10
CA ALA A 120 5.82 -15.18 10.92
C ALA A 120 5.41 -16.31 9.97
N GLU A 121 5.22 -17.53 10.49
CA GLU A 121 4.73 -18.68 9.69
C GLU A 121 3.34 -18.40 9.06
N LYS A 122 2.45 -17.65 9.75
CA LYS A 122 1.16 -17.24 9.16
C LYS A 122 1.35 -16.23 8.03
N LEU A 123 2.25 -15.28 8.20
CA LEU A 123 2.50 -14.24 7.23
C LEU A 123 3.17 -14.78 5.96
N GLU A 124 3.65 -16.03 5.92
CA GLU A 124 4.01 -16.65 4.63
C GLU A 124 2.80 -16.75 3.67
N TYR A 125 1.57 -16.75 4.22
CA TYR A 125 0.32 -16.81 3.46
C TYR A 125 -0.19 -15.41 3.10
N HIS A 126 -0.38 -15.16 1.80
CA HIS A 126 -0.81 -13.87 1.26
C HIS A 126 -2.15 -13.41 1.84
N ALA A 127 -3.14 -14.31 1.98
CA ALA A 127 -4.43 -13.90 2.52
C ALA A 127 -4.35 -13.54 4.01
N GLU A 128 -3.42 -14.12 4.77
CA GLU A 128 -3.21 -13.73 6.17
C GLU A 128 -2.64 -12.31 6.26
N ALA A 129 -1.69 -11.94 5.38
CA ALA A 129 -1.17 -10.58 5.32
C ALA A 129 -2.29 -9.56 5.03
N LEU A 130 -3.14 -9.83 4.03
CA LEU A 130 -4.31 -9.01 3.72
C LEU A 130 -5.31 -8.95 4.88
N HIS A 131 -5.60 -10.09 5.53
CA HIS A 131 -6.53 -10.12 6.66
C HIS A 131 -5.99 -9.41 7.89
N TYR A 132 -4.70 -9.46 8.17
CA TYR A 132 -4.10 -8.67 9.23
C TYR A 132 -4.15 -7.19 8.88
N ASN A 133 -3.71 -6.79 7.69
CA ASN A 133 -3.68 -5.38 7.29
C ASN A 133 -5.08 -4.76 7.24
N CYS A 134 -5.96 -5.32 6.42
CA CYS A 134 -7.26 -4.72 6.13
C CYS A 134 -8.24 -4.88 7.32
N ARG A 135 -8.38 -6.10 7.84
CA ARG A 135 -9.42 -6.40 8.82
C ARG A 135 -9.09 -5.79 10.18
N ASP A 136 -7.83 -5.75 10.58
CA ASP A 136 -7.46 -5.19 11.89
C ASP A 136 -7.51 -3.66 11.89
N CYS A 137 -7.12 -2.99 10.79
CA CYS A 137 -7.37 -1.56 10.62
C CYS A 137 -8.87 -1.24 10.71
N HIS A 138 -9.73 -1.99 10.00
CA HIS A 138 -11.18 -1.81 10.08
C HIS A 138 -11.75 -2.05 11.49
N ARG A 139 -11.20 -3.02 12.25
CA ARG A 139 -11.56 -3.25 13.66
C ARG A 139 -11.12 -2.09 14.55
N ALA A 140 -9.93 -1.53 14.33
CA ALA A 140 -9.43 -0.37 15.06
C ALA A 140 -10.32 0.85 14.79
N TYR A 141 -10.66 1.12 13.53
CA TYR A 141 -11.60 2.16 13.12
C TYR A 141 -12.95 2.01 13.84
N LYS A 142 -13.54 0.81 13.81
CA LYS A 142 -14.80 0.51 14.49
C LYS A 142 -14.70 0.69 16.01
N LYS A 143 -13.58 0.29 16.63
CA LYS A 143 -13.37 0.46 18.07
C LYS A 143 -13.36 1.92 18.47
N LYS A 144 -12.68 2.76 17.68
CA LYS A 144 -12.47 4.19 17.93
C LYS A 144 -13.70 5.04 17.62
N THR A 145 -14.35 4.80 16.49
CA THR A 145 -15.50 5.62 16.02
C THR A 145 -16.86 5.06 16.41
N LYS A 146 -16.94 3.79 16.83
CA LYS A 146 -18.19 3.00 16.96
C LYS A 146 -18.97 2.84 15.65
N SER A 147 -18.43 3.32 14.53
CA SER A 147 -19.04 3.20 13.21
C SER A 147 -18.96 1.77 12.68
N LYS A 148 -19.94 1.40 11.86
CA LYS A 148 -20.01 0.10 11.17
C LYS A 148 -19.62 0.21 9.69
N ASN A 149 -19.09 1.36 9.27
CA ASN A 149 -18.80 1.66 7.86
C ASN A 149 -17.56 0.94 7.31
N ALA A 150 -16.66 0.48 8.19
CA ALA A 150 -15.52 -0.35 7.80
C ALA A 150 -15.89 -1.85 7.91
N PRO A 151 -15.79 -2.65 6.83
CA PRO A 151 -16.21 -4.04 6.83
C PRO A 151 -15.23 -4.94 7.60
N THR A 152 -15.74 -5.74 8.55
CA THR A 152 -14.92 -6.67 9.35
C THR A 152 -15.33 -8.13 9.23
N THR A 153 -16.26 -8.44 8.31
CA THR A 153 -16.85 -9.78 8.13
C THR A 153 -16.64 -10.23 6.69
N CYS A 154 -16.39 -11.52 6.47
CA CYS A 154 -15.99 -12.08 5.18
C CYS A 154 -16.87 -11.60 4.02
N THR A 155 -18.20 -11.70 4.16
CA THR A 155 -19.18 -11.36 3.12
C THR A 155 -19.35 -9.87 2.84
N LYS A 156 -18.76 -9.00 3.68
CA LYS A 156 -18.76 -7.55 3.44
C LYS A 156 -17.50 -7.08 2.72
N CYS A 157 -16.45 -7.90 2.70
CA CYS A 157 -15.24 -7.65 1.90
C CYS A 157 -15.29 -8.45 0.60
N HIS A 158 -15.57 -9.75 0.70
CA HIS A 158 -15.66 -10.65 -0.43
C HIS A 158 -17.07 -10.66 -1.00
N PRO A 159 -17.26 -10.19 -2.24
CA PRO A 159 -18.55 -10.33 -2.90
C PRO A 159 -18.92 -11.80 -3.03
N LYS A 160 -20.23 -12.07 -3.12
CA LYS A 160 -20.69 -13.41 -3.47
C LYS A 160 -20.20 -13.70 -4.88
N VAL A 161 -19.42 -14.77 -5.04
CA VAL A 161 -19.10 -15.32 -6.36
C VAL A 161 -20.44 -15.64 -7.02
N ALA A 162 -20.71 -15.07 -8.20
CA ALA A 162 -21.83 -15.53 -9.00
C ALA A 162 -21.60 -17.02 -9.26
N LYS A 163 -22.54 -17.87 -8.86
CA LYS A 163 -22.49 -19.30 -9.19
C LYS A 163 -22.69 -19.50 -10.67
#